data_AF-T1CE12-F1
#
_entry.id   AF-T1CE12-F1
#
_cell.length_a   1.000
_cell.length_b   1.000
_cell.length_c   1.000
_cell.angle_alpha   90.00
_cell.angle_beta   90.00
_cell.angle_gamma   90.00
#
_symmetry.space_group_name_H-M   'P 1'
#
loop_
_entity.id
_entity.type
_entity.pdbx_description
1 polymer ?
#
loop_
_entity_poly.entity_id
_entity_poly.type
_entity_poly.pdbx_seq_one_letter_code
_entity_poly.pdbx_strand_id
1 'polypeptide(L)'
;VVRESDFLLHVVDATSPDPHGQMRAVREVLIEIDAENVRELLVFNKIDLVEDLSTLRLDFPQAVFVSAVRGDGLEELRLQIAALIREQTKIYYLKIALSRGDILARLHSEGEILSMTSTDEGYEITARLDSGSLGLFEEFVVPSL
;
A
#
# COMPACT_ATOMS: atom_id res chain seq x y z
N VAL A 1 9.58 9.94 -6.92
CA VAL A 1 9.44 8.49 -7.27
C VAL A 1 9.54 7.59 -6.04
N VAL A 2 10.67 7.49 -5.33
CA VAL A 2 10.77 6.67 -4.08
C VAL A 2 10.39 7.45 -2.82
N ARG A 3 10.86 8.69 -2.66
CA ARG A 3 10.57 9.56 -1.49
C ARG A 3 9.07 9.82 -1.26
N GLU A 4 8.27 9.76 -2.32
CA GLU A 4 6.83 10.03 -2.30
C GLU A 4 6.00 8.74 -2.26
N SER A 5 6.64 7.58 -2.16
CA SER A 5 5.93 6.29 -2.08
C SER A 5 5.52 6.01 -0.64
N ASP A 6 4.27 5.56 -0.45
CA ASP A 6 3.75 5.17 0.85
C ASP A 6 4.38 3.86 1.37
N PHE A 7 4.88 3.02 0.48
CA PHE A 7 5.68 1.81 0.79
C PHE A 7 6.50 1.36 -0.44
N LEU A 8 7.48 0.50 -0.20
CA LEU A 8 8.36 -0.09 -1.20
C LEU A 8 8.23 -1.61 -1.20
N LEU A 9 8.25 -2.19 -2.39
CA LEU A 9 8.39 -3.63 -2.57
C LEU A 9 9.86 -3.95 -2.88
N HIS A 10 10.55 -4.56 -1.93
CA HIS A 10 11.93 -4.95 -2.13
C HIS A 10 11.99 -6.41 -2.58
N VAL A 11 12.19 -6.60 -3.88
CA VAL A 11 12.28 -7.94 -4.47
C VAL A 11 13.72 -8.43 -4.43
N VAL A 12 13.96 -9.52 -3.72
CA VAL A 12 15.26 -10.19 -3.58
C VAL A 12 15.21 -11.54 -4.29
N ASP A 13 16.29 -11.93 -4.94
CA ASP A 13 16.41 -13.26 -5.54
C ASP A 13 16.65 -14.31 -4.45
N ALA A 14 15.71 -15.26 -4.28
CA ALA A 14 15.79 -16.33 -3.29
C ALA A 14 16.96 -17.30 -3.54
N THR A 15 17.48 -17.34 -4.77
CA THR A 15 18.65 -18.17 -5.13
C THR A 15 19.97 -17.48 -4.83
N SER A 16 19.95 -16.21 -4.42
CA SER A 16 21.15 -15.44 -4.14
C SER A 16 21.95 -16.09 -3.00
N PRO A 17 23.27 -16.28 -3.17
CA PRO A 17 24.14 -16.77 -2.09
C PRO A 17 24.35 -15.71 -0.98
N ASP A 18 24.05 -14.44 -1.24
CA ASP A 18 24.12 -13.36 -0.25
C ASP A 18 22.89 -12.44 -0.31
N PRO A 19 21.76 -12.87 0.27
CA PRO A 19 20.56 -12.03 0.37
C PRO A 19 20.80 -10.77 1.23
N HIS A 20 21.57 -10.90 2.32
CA HIS A 20 21.87 -9.79 3.21
C HIS A 20 22.68 -8.68 2.52
N GLY A 21 23.64 -9.05 1.66
CA GLY A 21 24.39 -8.09 0.85
C GLY A 21 23.53 -7.31 -0.12
N GLN A 22 22.61 -7.98 -0.83
CA GLN A 22 21.66 -7.30 -1.72
C GLN A 22 20.76 -6.33 -0.93
N MET A 23 20.29 -6.77 0.24
CA MET A 23 19.47 -5.92 1.10
C MET A 23 20.22 -4.67 1.59
N ARG A 24 21.47 -4.84 2.01
CA ARG A 24 22.32 -3.71 2.44
C ARG A 24 22.56 -2.71 1.32
N ALA A 25 22.89 -3.20 0.12
CA ALA A 25 23.15 -2.32 -1.03
C ALA A 25 21.93 -1.46 -1.38
N VAL A 26 20.72 -2.03 -1.36
CA VAL A 26 19.49 -1.26 -1.59
C VAL A 26 19.23 -0.27 -0.46
N ARG A 27 19.47 -0.66 0.81
CA ARG A 27 19.32 0.27 1.94
C ARG A 27 20.29 1.45 1.88
N GLU A 28 21.52 1.24 1.44
CA GLU A 28 22.49 2.32 1.22
C GLU A 28 21.95 3.33 0.19
N VAL A 29 21.41 2.85 -0.93
CA VAL A 29 20.77 3.71 -1.94
C VAL A 29 19.57 4.46 -1.35
N LEU A 30 18.73 3.80 -0.54
CA LEU A 30 17.58 4.46 0.10
C LEU A 30 18.00 5.59 1.05
N ILE A 31 19.09 5.40 1.80
CA ILE A 31 19.66 6.45 2.66
C ILE A 31 20.18 7.63 1.83
N GLU A 32 20.90 7.37 0.73
CA GLU A 32 21.42 8.43 -0.15
C GLU A 32 20.31 9.31 -0.74
N ILE A 33 19.12 8.73 -0.91
CA ILE A 33 17.95 9.44 -1.40
C ILE A 33 16.95 9.80 -0.29
N ASP A 34 17.36 9.96 0.98
CA ASP A 34 16.50 10.33 2.11
C ASP A 34 15.16 9.55 2.15
N ALA A 35 15.20 8.26 1.82
CA ALA A 35 14.04 7.37 1.76
C ALA A 35 14.18 6.17 2.71
N GLU A 36 15.09 6.23 3.67
CA GLU A 36 15.37 5.15 4.62
C GLU A 36 14.22 4.86 5.59
N ASN A 37 13.28 5.80 5.73
CA ASN A 37 12.10 5.67 6.59
C ASN A 37 10.87 5.13 5.84
N VAL A 38 10.98 4.89 4.52
CA VAL A 38 9.86 4.35 3.74
C VAL A 38 9.62 2.90 4.15
N ARG A 39 8.35 2.55 4.40
CA ARG A 39 7.96 1.19 4.77
C ARG A 39 8.33 0.22 3.66
N GLU A 40 8.83 -0.95 4.03
CA GLU A 40 9.37 -1.94 3.11
C GLU A 40 8.67 -3.29 3.30
N LEU A 41 8.18 -3.88 2.20
CA LEU A 41 7.75 -5.27 2.14
C LEU A 41 8.80 -6.08 1.36
N LEU A 42 9.48 -6.98 2.06
CA LEU A 42 10.48 -7.86 1.47
C LEU A 42 9.81 -9.02 0.73
N VAL A 43 10.23 -9.26 -0.51
CA VAL A 43 9.70 -10.32 -1.37
C VAL A 43 10.84 -11.16 -1.92
N PHE A 44 10.91 -12.43 -1.53
CA PHE A 44 11.81 -13.40 -2.11
C PHE A 44 11.21 -14.00 -3.36
N ASN A 45 11.75 -13.65 -4.52
CA ASN A 45 11.34 -14.17 -5.82
C ASN A 45 12.19 -15.38 -6.25
N LYS A 46 11.69 -16.16 -7.21
CA LYS A 46 12.32 -17.37 -7.77
C LYS A 46 12.39 -18.56 -6.81
N ILE A 47 11.41 -18.68 -5.91
CA ILE A 47 11.35 -19.82 -4.97
C ILE A 47 11.23 -21.19 -5.67
N ASP A 48 10.82 -21.20 -6.95
CA ASP A 48 10.75 -22.41 -7.77
C ASP A 48 12.12 -23.04 -8.05
N LEU A 49 13.21 -22.31 -7.81
CA LEU A 49 14.58 -22.75 -7.98
C LEU A 49 15.28 -23.11 -6.65
N VAL A 50 14.58 -23.00 -5.52
CA VAL A 50 15.13 -23.23 -4.18
C VAL A 50 14.55 -24.52 -3.61
N GLU A 51 15.42 -25.46 -3.26
CA GLU A 51 14.99 -26.76 -2.71
C GLU A 51 14.46 -26.65 -1.27
N ASP A 52 15.09 -25.82 -0.44
CA ASP A 52 14.71 -25.61 0.95
C ASP A 52 14.67 -24.11 1.31
N LEU A 53 13.48 -23.62 1.65
CA LEU A 53 13.23 -22.24 2.06
C LEU A 53 13.26 -22.05 3.58
N SER A 54 13.46 -23.11 4.36
CA SER A 54 13.27 -23.10 5.83
C SER A 54 14.15 -22.06 6.51
N THR A 55 15.42 -21.97 6.10
CA THR A 55 16.36 -20.96 6.64
C THR A 55 15.91 -19.54 6.30
N LEU A 56 15.58 -19.26 5.03
CA LEU A 56 15.11 -17.92 4.63
C LEU A 56 13.82 -17.52 5.35
N ARG A 57 12.88 -18.45 5.56
CA ARG A 57 11.64 -18.19 6.31
C ARG A 57 11.89 -17.92 7.78
N LEU A 58 12.90 -18.55 8.37
CA LEU A 58 13.31 -18.33 9.75
C LEU A 58 13.99 -16.95 9.91
N ASP A 59 14.87 -16.60 8.97
CA ASP A 59 15.62 -15.34 8.99
C ASP A 59 14.71 -14.14 8.64
N PHE A 60 13.71 -14.35 7.79
CA PHE A 60 12.79 -13.32 7.29
C PHE A 60 11.32 -13.74 7.44
N PRO A 61 10.80 -13.83 8.68
CA PRO A 61 9.45 -14.34 8.95
C PRO A 61 8.32 -13.46 8.42
N GLN A 62 8.59 -12.19 8.10
CA GLN A 62 7.64 -11.24 7.55
C GLN A 62 7.74 -11.09 6.02
N ALA A 63 8.68 -11.79 5.38
CA ALA A 63 8.84 -11.71 3.93
C ALA A 63 7.80 -12.57 3.20
N VAL A 64 7.44 -12.14 2.00
CA VAL A 64 6.59 -12.92 1.09
C VAL A 64 7.46 -13.72 0.14
N PHE A 65 7.12 -14.99 -0.08
CA PHE A 65 7.89 -15.91 -0.89
C PHE A 65 7.11 -16.22 -2.17
N VAL A 66 7.66 -15.87 -3.32
CA VAL A 66 6.96 -15.97 -4.61
C VAL A 66 7.79 -16.63 -5.70
N SER A 67 7.11 -17.28 -6.63
CA SER A 67 7.65 -17.56 -7.97
C SER A 67 6.88 -16.71 -8.96
N ALA A 68 7.47 -15.62 -9.43
CA ALA A 68 6.82 -14.78 -10.43
C ALA A 68 6.56 -15.54 -11.76
N VAL A 69 7.36 -16.57 -12.06
CA VAL A 69 7.24 -17.37 -13.28
C VAL A 69 6.18 -18.47 -13.19
N ARG A 70 5.98 -19.06 -12.00
CA ARG A 70 4.92 -20.07 -11.79
C ARG A 70 3.61 -19.49 -11.27
N GLY A 71 3.67 -18.28 -10.69
CA GLY A 71 2.54 -17.64 -10.01
C GLY A 71 2.41 -18.01 -8.53
N ASP A 72 3.27 -18.89 -8.02
CA ASP A 72 3.26 -19.30 -6.61
C ASP A 72 3.45 -18.09 -5.69
N GLY A 73 2.65 -17.99 -4.62
CA GLY A 73 2.74 -16.91 -3.63
C GLY A 73 2.25 -15.53 -4.09
N LEU A 74 1.87 -15.33 -5.36
CA LEU A 74 1.42 -14.03 -5.86
C LEU A 74 0.11 -13.56 -5.24
N GLU A 75 -0.82 -14.48 -4.92
CA GLU A 75 -2.06 -14.11 -4.25
C GLU A 75 -1.82 -13.67 -2.80
N GLU A 76 -0.89 -14.32 -2.09
CA GLU A 76 -0.46 -13.89 -0.76
C GLU A 76 0.19 -12.49 -0.84
N LEU A 77 1.08 -12.28 -1.80
CA LEU A 77 1.69 -10.98 -2.07
C LEU A 77 0.63 -9.90 -2.31
N ARG A 78 -0.37 -10.19 -3.14
CA ARG A 78 -1.48 -9.28 -3.44
C ARG A 78 -2.27 -8.92 -2.17
N LEU A 79 -2.54 -9.90 -1.31
CA LEU A 79 -3.26 -9.68 -0.05
C LEU A 79 -2.45 -8.84 0.94
N GLN A 80 -1.14 -9.07 1.04
CA GLN A 80 -0.23 -8.28 1.88
C GLN A 80 -0.13 -6.82 1.40
N ILE A 81 0.03 -6.61 0.09
CA ILE A 81 0.00 -5.26 -0.50
C ILE A 81 -1.33 -4.57 -0.20
N ALA A 82 -2.45 -5.27 -0.35
CA ALA A 82 -3.76 -4.70 -0.03
C ALA A 82 -3.91 -4.36 1.47
N ALA A 83 -3.28 -5.13 2.37
CA ALA A 83 -3.26 -4.82 3.80
C ALA A 83 -2.44 -3.57 4.10
N LEU A 84 -1.24 -3.44 3.51
CA LEU A 84 -0.40 -2.26 3.64
C LEU A 84 -1.08 -0.99 3.16
N ILE A 85 -1.82 -1.06 2.04
CA ILE A 85 -2.61 0.07 1.55
C ILE A 85 -3.70 0.43 2.57
N ARG A 86 -4.45 -0.56 3.07
CA ARG A 86 -5.52 -0.31 4.06
C ARG A 86 -5.02 0.36 5.34
N GLU A 87 -3.85 -0.03 5.84
CA GLU A 87 -3.26 0.60 7.04
C GLU A 87 -2.94 2.09 6.86
N GLN A 88 -2.82 2.55 5.61
CA GLN A 88 -2.51 3.95 5.29
C GLN A 88 -3.74 4.79 4.98
N THR A 89 -4.90 4.15 4.91
CA THR A 89 -6.17 4.81 4.70
C THR A 89 -6.93 4.98 6.02
N LYS A 90 -7.57 6.13 6.21
CA LYS A 90 -8.44 6.41 7.35
C LYS A 90 -9.87 6.65 6.87
N ILE A 91 -10.81 6.43 7.77
CA ILE A 91 -12.23 6.70 7.50
C ILE A 91 -12.51 8.18 7.82
N TYR A 92 -13.15 8.85 6.87
CA TYR A 92 -13.59 10.23 6.97
C TYR A 92 -15.08 10.31 6.67
N TYR A 93 -15.72 11.28 7.33
CA TYR A 93 -17.09 11.67 7.06
C TYR A 93 -17.06 12.95 6.22
N LEU A 94 -17.74 12.94 5.08
CA LEU A 94 -17.75 14.06 4.16
C LEU A 94 -19.18 14.55 3.92
N LYS A 95 -19.34 15.87 3.79
CA LYS A 95 -20.56 16.49 3.27
C LYS A 95 -20.28 17.16 1.94
N ILE A 96 -20.94 16.70 0.89
CA ILE A 96 -20.78 17.23 -0.48
C ILE A 96 -22.12 17.79 -0.95
N ALA A 97 -22.17 19.08 -1.29
CA ALA A 97 -23.38 19.69 -1.82
C ALA A 97 -23.80 19.08 -3.16
N LEU A 98 -25.11 19.06 -3.47
CA LEU A 98 -25.64 18.55 -4.75
C LEU A 98 -25.04 19.25 -5.98
N SER A 99 -24.61 20.51 -5.83
CA SER A 99 -23.95 21.28 -6.90
C SER A 99 -22.51 20.85 -7.18
N ARG A 100 -21.88 20.08 -6.28
CA ARG A 100 -20.48 19.63 -6.36
C ARG A 100 -20.36 18.19 -6.86
N GLY A 101 -21.05 17.88 -7.96
CA GLY A 101 -20.96 16.57 -8.62
C GLY A 101 -19.55 16.24 -9.12
N ASP A 102 -18.72 17.27 -9.37
CA ASP A 102 -17.29 17.14 -9.67
C ASP A 102 -16.52 16.44 -8.55
N ILE A 103 -16.78 16.83 -7.30
CA ILE A 103 -16.12 16.26 -6.12
C ILE A 103 -16.63 14.86 -5.85
N LEU A 104 -17.94 14.60 -6.00
CA LEU A 104 -18.49 13.26 -5.86
C LEU A 104 -17.86 12.29 -6.88
N ALA A 105 -17.77 12.70 -8.16
CA ALA A 105 -17.12 11.89 -9.19
C ALA A 105 -15.65 11.62 -8.87
N ARG A 106 -14.93 12.62 -8.34
CA ARG A 106 -13.54 12.47 -7.92
C ARG A 106 -13.39 11.56 -6.70
N LEU A 107 -14.32 11.61 -5.76
CA LEU A 107 -14.33 10.72 -4.59
C LEU A 107 -14.53 9.26 -5.00
N HIS A 108 -15.30 9.00 -6.07
CA HIS A 108 -15.42 7.66 -6.65
C HIS A 108 -14.13 7.16 -7.31
N SER A 109 -13.26 8.04 -7.80
CA SER A 109 -12.00 7.65 -8.46
C SER A 109 -10.81 7.58 -7.52
N GLU A 110 -10.74 8.48 -6.54
CA GLU A 110 -9.60 8.65 -5.63
C GLU A 110 -9.85 8.07 -4.23
N GLY A 111 -11.06 7.58 -3.92
CA GLY A 111 -11.43 7.08 -2.61
C GLY A 111 -12.29 5.83 -2.64
N GLU A 112 -12.37 5.14 -1.51
CA GLU A 112 -13.28 4.01 -1.33
C GLU A 112 -14.51 4.46 -0.54
N ILE A 113 -15.65 4.59 -1.20
CA ILE A 113 -16.93 4.95 -0.55
C ILE A 113 -17.47 3.74 0.21
N LEU A 114 -17.59 3.86 1.54
CA LEU A 114 -18.13 2.84 2.43
C LEU A 114 -19.65 2.96 2.59
N SER A 115 -20.15 4.19 2.63
CA SER A 115 -21.59 4.48 2.66
C SER A 115 -21.88 5.86 2.08
N MET A 116 -23.04 6.04 1.47
CA MET A 116 -23.50 7.34 0.97
C MET A 116 -25.01 7.48 1.17
N THR A 117 -25.43 8.60 1.74
CA THR A 117 -26.84 8.96 1.95
C THR A 117 -27.12 10.30 1.29
N SER A 118 -28.17 10.38 0.48
CA SER A 118 -28.66 11.65 -0.07
C SER A 118 -29.57 12.34 0.94
N THR A 119 -29.36 13.62 1.15
CA THR A 119 -30.18 14.51 1.99
C THR A 119 -30.62 15.73 1.19
N ASP A 120 -31.46 16.58 1.78
CA ASP A 120 -31.88 17.84 1.16
C ASP A 120 -30.72 18.85 1.01
N GLU A 121 -29.66 18.70 1.80
CA GLU A 121 -28.49 19.60 1.80
C GLU A 121 -27.34 19.09 0.93
N GLY A 122 -27.35 17.81 0.53
CA GLY A 122 -26.25 17.20 -0.21
C GLY A 122 -26.13 15.68 -0.02
N TYR A 123 -24.92 15.19 -0.15
CA TYR A 123 -24.54 13.82 0.16
C TYR A 123 -23.75 13.78 1.47
N GLU A 124 -24.18 12.91 2.38
CA GLU A 124 -23.41 12.51 3.55
C GLU A 124 -22.71 11.20 3.22
N ILE A 125 -21.38 11.20 3.24
CA ILE A 125 -20.55 10.11 2.74
C ILE A 125 -19.57 9.67 3.81
N THR A 126 -19.48 8.36 4.03
CA THR A 126 -18.37 7.75 4.75
C THR A 126 -17.43 7.19 3.70
N ALA A 127 -16.21 7.70 3.63
CA ALA A 127 -15.20 7.25 2.69
C ALA A 127 -13.90 6.91 3.40
N ARG A 128 -13.17 5.95 2.84
CA ARG A 128 -11.82 5.61 3.23
C ARG A 128 -10.86 6.29 2.26
N LEU A 129 -9.95 7.10 2.79
CA LEU A 129 -9.01 7.94 2.04
C LEU A 129 -7.59 7.73 2.57
N ASP A 130 -6.61 7.67 1.67
CA ASP A 130 -5.19 7.82 2.03
C ASP A 130 -4.83 9.29 2.27
N SER A 131 -3.58 9.55 2.64
CA SER A 131 -3.04 10.88 2.90
C SER A 131 -3.10 11.81 1.67
N GLY A 132 -2.79 11.28 0.48
CA GLY A 132 -2.80 12.06 -0.77
C GLY A 132 -4.21 12.47 -1.18
N SER A 133 -5.14 11.52 -1.10
CA SER A 133 -6.55 11.72 -1.42
C SER A 133 -7.22 12.64 -0.40
N LEU A 134 -6.91 12.51 0.89
CA LEU A 134 -7.43 13.41 1.93
C LEU A 134 -7.19 14.87 1.58
N GLY A 135 -5.98 15.23 1.13
CA GLY A 135 -5.65 16.61 0.75
C GLY A 135 -6.55 17.21 -0.33
N LEU A 136 -7.18 16.37 -1.17
CA LEU A 136 -8.15 16.80 -2.19
C LEU A 136 -9.54 17.06 -1.63
N PHE A 137 -9.85 16.50 -0.46
CA PHE A 137 -11.19 16.49 0.12
C PHE A 137 -11.28 17.17 1.50
N GLU A 138 -10.18 17.71 2.04
CA GLU A 138 -10.11 18.31 3.39
C GLU A 138 -11.25 19.31 3.68
N GLU A 139 -11.62 20.14 2.71
CA GLU A 139 -12.70 21.14 2.84
C GLU A 139 -14.09 20.51 3.12
N PHE A 140 -14.30 19.27 2.69
CA PHE A 140 -15.59 18.58 2.81
C PHE A 140 -15.65 17.67 4.03
N VAL A 141 -14.52 17.44 4.71
CA VAL A 141 -14.45 16.57 5.89
C VAL A 141 -15.15 17.24 7.06
N VAL A 142 -16.06 16.50 7.69
CA VAL A 142 -16.79 16.91 8.89
C VAL A 142 -16.40 16.02 10.08
N PRO A 143 -16.49 16.53 11.32
CA PRO A 143 -16.33 15.70 12.50
C PRO A 143 -17.32 14.53 12.48
N SER A 144 -16.86 13.34 12.86
CA SER A 144 -17.74 12.21 13.13
C SER A 144 -18.71 12.61 14.26
N LEU A 145 -20.03 12.49 14.02
CA LEU A 145 -21.07 12.65 15.03
C LEU A 145 -20.94 11.60 16.14
#